data_AF-A0A9E4VID8-F1
#
_entry.id   AF-A0A9E4VID8-F1
#
_cell.length_a   1.000
_cell.length_b   1.000
_cell.length_c   1.000
_cell.angle_alpha   90.00
_cell.angle_beta   90.00
_cell.angle_gamma   90.00
#
_symmetry.space_group_name_H-M   'P 1'
#
loop_
_entity.id
_entity.type
_entity.pdbx_description
1 polymer ?
#
loop_
_entity_poly.entity_id
_entity_poly.type
_entity_poly.pdbx_seq_one_letter_code
_entity_poly.pdbx_strand_id
1 'polypeptide(L)'
;MATEHVDAHQEHHPGPRQYVIIGIILVVITAIEVGLFYIQANPAIIVWLLIASSLAKFLIVVGFFMHLRFDDRRFALLFFVPLIIMVGLAVVLMAVFSSLTR
;
A
#
# COMPACT_ATOMS: atom_id res chain seq x y z
N MET A 1 -19.86 -4.10 -53.12
CA MET A 1 -20.41 -4.86 -51.98
C MET A 1 -19.36 -5.86 -51.55
N ALA A 2 -18.68 -5.57 -50.44
CA ALA A 2 -17.96 -6.56 -49.64
C ALA A 2 -17.96 -6.01 -48.21
N THR A 3 -18.83 -6.56 -47.38
CA THR A 3 -18.92 -6.30 -45.95
C THR A 3 -17.83 -7.09 -45.25
N GLU A 4 -16.76 -6.43 -44.84
CA GLU A 4 -15.85 -6.97 -43.83
C GLU A 4 -16.39 -6.62 -42.44
N HIS A 5 -17.20 -7.54 -41.92
CA HIS A 5 -17.24 -7.80 -40.49
C HIS A 5 -15.95 -8.53 -40.09
N VAL A 6 -15.65 -8.57 -38.78
CA VAL A 6 -14.60 -9.36 -38.10
C VAL A 6 -13.29 -8.56 -37.97
N ASP A 7 -12.80 -8.11 -36.82
CA ASP A 7 -13.00 -8.50 -35.43
C ASP A 7 -12.73 -7.31 -34.49
N ALA A 8 -13.60 -7.15 -33.50
CA ALA A 8 -13.30 -6.38 -32.30
C ALA A 8 -12.23 -7.14 -31.50
N HIS A 9 -10.96 -6.85 -31.77
CA HIS A 9 -9.87 -7.24 -30.89
C HIS A 9 -10.03 -6.49 -29.55
N GLN A 10 -10.84 -7.06 -28.66
CA GLN A 10 -10.76 -6.80 -27.22
C GLN A 10 -9.42 -7.37 -26.75
N GLU A 11 -8.35 -6.59 -26.93
CA GLU A 11 -7.09 -6.84 -26.26
C GLU A 11 -7.34 -6.72 -24.75
N HIS A 12 -7.35 -7.88 -24.10
CA HIS A 12 -7.43 -8.06 -22.66
C HIS A 12 -6.09 -7.65 -22.01
N HIS A 13 -5.63 -6.42 -22.27
CA HIS A 13 -4.54 -5.83 -21.53
C HIS A 13 -5.05 -5.50 -20.12
N PRO A 14 -4.42 -5.99 -19.03
CA PRO A 14 -4.74 -5.56 -17.68
C PRO A 14 -4.47 -4.06 -17.58
N GLY A 15 -5.51 -3.28 -17.85
CA GLY A 15 -5.35 -1.87 -18.15
C GLY A 15 -5.08 -1.04 -16.90
N PRO A 16 -4.50 0.18 -17.07
CA PRO A 16 -4.29 1.17 -16.01
C PRO A 16 -5.55 1.47 -15.18
N ARG A 17 -6.72 1.10 -15.69
CA ARG A 17 -8.02 1.15 -15.01
C ARG A 17 -8.02 0.44 -13.65
N GLN A 18 -7.34 -0.70 -13.50
CA GLN A 18 -7.30 -1.41 -12.21
C GLN A 18 -6.52 -0.61 -11.16
N TYR A 19 -5.38 -0.05 -11.54
CA TYR A 19 -4.57 0.83 -10.67
C TYR A 19 -5.33 2.09 -10.26
N VAL A 20 -6.09 2.69 -11.18
CA VAL A 20 -6.94 3.85 -10.88
C VAL A 20 -8.02 3.51 -9.86
N ILE A 21 -8.68 2.35 -9.97
CA ILE A 21 -9.69 1.89 -9.00
C ILE A 21 -9.06 1.73 -7.61
N ILE A 22 -7.87 1.12 -7.53
CA ILE A 22 -7.16 0.91 -6.26
C ILE A 22 -6.71 2.26 -5.66
N GLY A 23 -6.24 3.19 -6.50
CA GLY A 23 -5.94 4.56 -6.11
C GLY A 23 -7.15 5.28 -5.52
N ILE A 24 -8.33 5.16 -6.13
CA ILE A 24 -9.57 5.73 -5.61
C ILE A 24 -9.92 5.14 -4.24
N ILE A 25 -9.78 3.81 -4.06
CA ILE A 25 -10.00 3.16 -2.76
C ILE A 25 -9.07 3.75 -1.69
N LEU A 26 -7.78 3.92 -1.98
CA LEU A 26 -6.81 4.53 -1.06
C LEU A 26 -7.17 5.97 -0.69
N VAL A 27 -7.64 6.76 -1.66
CA VAL A 27 -8.10 8.13 -1.44
C VAL A 27 -9.33 8.15 -0.54
N VAL A 28 -10.31 7.28 -0.78
CA VAL A 28 -11.52 7.17 0.06
C VAL A 28 -11.15 6.80 1.50
N ILE A 29 -10.29 5.79 1.70
CA ILE A 29 -9.80 5.42 3.03
C ILE A 29 -9.14 6.62 3.73
N THR A 30 -8.34 7.40 2.98
CA THR A 30 -7.67 8.59 3.52
C THR A 30 -8.64 9.71 3.87
N ALA A 31 -9.65 9.97 3.02
CA ALA A 31 -10.67 10.97 3.28
C ALA A 31 -11.50 10.63 4.53
N ILE A 32 -11.84 9.35 4.71
CA ILE A 32 -12.53 8.86 5.91
C ILE A 32 -11.67 9.10 7.15
N GLU A 33 -10.38 8.76 7.09
CA GLU A 33 -9.44 8.94 8.21
C GLU A 33 -9.30 10.42 8.62
N VAL A 34 -9.19 11.33 7.66
CA VAL A 34 -9.18 12.77 7.91
C VAL A 34 -10.50 13.21 8.54
N GLY A 35 -11.64 12.76 8.00
CA GLY A 35 -12.96 13.07 8.56
C GLY A 35 -13.12 12.60 10.01
N LEU A 36 -12.65 11.39 10.33
CA LEU A 36 -12.67 10.87 11.70
C LEU A 36 -11.76 11.66 12.65
N PHE A 37 -10.63 12.17 12.15
CA PHE A 37 -9.74 13.02 12.94
C PHE A 37 -10.41 14.34 13.34
N TYR A 38 -11.31 14.88 12.50
CA TYR A 38 -12.04 16.12 12.78
C TYR A 38 -13.17 15.97 13.81
N ILE A 39 -13.73 14.77 14.01
CA ILE A 39 -14.95 14.57 14.82
C ILE A 39 -14.66 14.47 16.33
N GLN A 40 -13.42 14.65 16.81
CA GLN A 40 -13.05 14.48 18.23
C GLN A 40 -13.56 13.15 18.82
N ALA A 41 -13.41 12.06 18.06
CA ALA A 41 -13.67 10.72 18.57
C ALA A 41 -12.64 10.32 19.65
N ASN A 42 -12.90 9.20 20.33
CA ASN A 42 -12.01 8.70 21.37
C ASN A 42 -10.57 8.54 20.84
N PRO A 43 -9.57 9.24 21.43
CA PRO A 43 -8.21 9.27 20.92
C PRO A 43 -7.57 7.88 20.84
N ALA A 44 -7.92 6.95 21.73
CA ALA A 44 -7.40 5.58 21.66
C ALA A 44 -7.88 4.84 20.40
N ILE A 45 -9.15 5.03 20.03
CA ILE A 45 -9.77 4.41 18.86
C ILE A 45 -9.18 5.02 17.58
N ILE A 46 -8.96 6.34 17.57
CA ILE A 46 -8.31 7.05 16.47
C ILE A 46 -6.90 6.49 16.25
N VAL A 47 -6.08 6.38 17.29
CA VAL A 47 -4.70 5.85 17.16
C VAL A 47 -4.68 4.43 16.57
N TRP A 48 -5.52 3.53 17.08
CA TRP A 48 -5.61 2.17 16.54
C TRP A 48 -6.06 2.15 15.08
N LEU A 49 -7.04 2.98 14.71
CA LEU A 49 -7.52 3.09 13.35
C LEU A 49 -6.47 3.66 12.40
N LEU A 50 -5.72 4.68 12.83
CA LEU A 50 -4.63 5.28 12.04
C LEU A 50 -3.52 4.25 11.76
N ILE A 51 -3.13 3.46 12.76
CA ILE A 51 -2.14 2.39 12.59
C ILE A 51 -2.66 1.34 11.59
N ALA A 52 -3.90 0.90 11.75
CA ALA A 52 -4.52 -0.09 10.86
C ALA A 52 -4.67 0.45 9.42
N SER A 53 -5.11 1.69 9.26
CA SER A 53 -5.26 2.38 7.98
C SER A 53 -3.90 2.53 7.28
N SER A 54 -2.88 2.95 8.01
CA SER A 54 -1.50 3.08 7.51
C SER A 54 -0.95 1.73 7.01
N LEU A 55 -1.11 0.67 7.81
CA LEU A 55 -0.68 -0.67 7.42
C LEU A 55 -1.44 -1.18 6.19
N ALA A 56 -2.75 -1.01 6.15
CA ALA A 56 -3.57 -1.43 5.01
C ALA A 56 -3.15 -0.73 3.72
N LYS A 57 -2.97 0.60 3.76
CA LYS A 57 -2.49 1.38 2.60
C LYS A 57 -1.12 0.93 2.14
N PHE A 58 -0.20 0.71 3.08
CA PHE A 58 1.13 0.20 2.77
C PHE A 58 1.07 -1.14 2.03
N LEU A 59 0.26 -2.10 2.49
CA LEU A 59 0.11 -3.40 1.84
C LEU A 59 -0.53 -3.29 0.45
N ILE A 60 -1.54 -2.43 0.29
CA ILE A 60 -2.19 -2.19 -1.00
C ILE A 60 -1.20 -1.56 -1.99
N VAL A 61 -0.43 -0.56 -1.56
CA VAL A 61 0.56 0.12 -2.40
C VAL A 61 1.69 -0.84 -2.79
N VAL A 62 2.23 -1.61 -1.85
CA VAL A 62 3.28 -2.59 -2.14
C VAL A 62 2.76 -3.70 -3.06
N GLY A 63 1.56 -4.23 -2.80
CA GLY A 63 1.00 -5.32 -3.58
C GLY A 63 0.59 -4.92 -4.99
N PHE A 64 -0.04 -3.76 -5.16
CA PHE A 64 -0.59 -3.34 -6.44
C PHE A 64 0.30 -2.31 -7.14
N PHE A 65 0.65 -1.20 -6.50
CA PHE A 65 1.40 -0.10 -7.14
C PHE A 65 2.88 -0.39 -7.35
N MET A 66 3.52 -1.20 -6.49
CA MET A 66 4.91 -1.64 -6.71
C MET A 66 5.05 -2.89 -7.59
N HIS A 67 4.00 -3.25 -8.33
CA HIS A 67 3.98 -4.38 -9.29
C HIS A 67 4.18 -5.78 -8.67
N LEU A 68 4.32 -5.92 -7.36
CA LEU A 68 4.64 -7.19 -6.69
C LEU A 68 3.64 -8.33 -6.92
N ARG A 69 2.38 -8.01 -7.20
CA ARG A 69 1.35 -9.01 -7.51
C ARG A 69 1.37 -9.47 -8.98
N PHE A 70 1.96 -8.68 -9.88
CA PHE A 70 2.02 -8.94 -11.31
C PHE A 70 3.43 -9.32 -11.79
N ASP A 71 4.43 -9.19 -10.92
CA ASP A 71 5.84 -9.39 -11.24
C ASP A 71 6.47 -10.50 -10.37
N ASP A 72 7.67 -10.93 -10.73
CA ASP A 72 8.34 -12.08 -10.14
C ASP A 72 8.67 -11.88 -8.64
N ARG A 73 8.71 -12.98 -7.88
CA ARG A 73 8.92 -12.97 -6.40
C ARG A 73 10.26 -12.35 -5.96
N ARG A 74 11.16 -12.10 -6.91
CA ARG A 74 12.46 -11.41 -6.73
C ARG A 74 12.28 -9.91 -6.42
N PHE A 75 11.27 -9.26 -6.98
CA PHE A 75 10.95 -7.86 -6.66
C PHE A 75 10.43 -7.74 -5.23
N ALA A 76 9.67 -8.74 -4.77
CA ALA A 76 9.25 -8.84 -3.37
C ALA A 76 10.45 -8.94 -2.44
N LEU A 77 11.41 -9.80 -2.76
CA LEU A 77 12.63 -9.95 -1.99
C LEU A 77 13.44 -8.64 -1.94
N LEU A 78 13.59 -7.94 -3.07
CA LEU A 78 14.30 -6.66 -3.15
C LEU A 78 13.66 -5.58 -2.25
N PHE A 79 12.35 -5.63 -2.04
CA PHE A 79 11.64 -4.70 -1.16
C PHE A 79 11.71 -5.12 0.32
N PHE A 80 11.45 -6.39 0.62
CA PHE A 80 11.39 -6.88 2.00
C PHE A 80 12.75 -6.97 2.69
N VAL A 81 13.84 -7.27 1.96
CA VAL A 81 15.19 -7.35 2.53
C VAL A 81 15.63 -6.01 3.15
N PRO A 82 15.67 -4.87 2.43
CA PRO A 82 16.03 -3.60 3.02
C PRO A 82 15.00 -3.13 4.07
N LEU A 83 13.71 -3.48 3.93
CA LEU A 83 12.69 -3.18 4.95
C LEU A 83 13.01 -3.84 6.29
N ILE A 84 13.34 -5.14 6.28
CA ILE A 84 13.71 -5.90 7.48
C ILE A 84 15.00 -5.35 8.08
N ILE A 85 16.00 -5.05 7.24
CA ILE A 85 17.27 -4.47 7.70
C ILE A 85 17.03 -3.11 8.35
N MET A 86 16.20 -2.24 7.75
CA MET A 86 15.90 -0.91 8.27
C MET A 86 15.17 -0.96 9.61
N VAL A 87 14.14 -1.81 9.73
CA VAL A 87 13.40 -2.01 10.98
C VAL A 87 14.31 -2.64 12.04
N GLY A 88 15.09 -3.66 11.69
CA GLY A 88 16.04 -4.30 12.59
C GLY A 88 17.09 -3.32 13.11
N LEU A 89 17.66 -2.51 12.22
CA LEU A 89 18.62 -1.48 12.59
C LEU A 89 18.00 -0.42 13.53
N ALA A 90 16.77 0.03 13.24
CA ALA A 90 16.07 0.97 14.11
C ALA A 90 15.85 0.39 15.52
N VAL A 91 15.45 -0.87 15.64
CA VAL A 91 15.27 -1.57 16.93
C VAL A 91 16.61 -1.71 17.66
N VAL A 92 17.68 -2.12 16.96
CA VAL A 92 19.02 -2.26 17.55
C VAL A 92 19.52 -0.91 18.07
N LEU A 93 19.41 0.15 17.28
CA LEU A 93 19.81 1.49 17.70
C LEU A 93 19.01 1.95 18.92
N MET A 94 17.69 1.77 18.91
CA MET A 94 16.84 2.12 20.05
C MET A 94 17.24 1.34 21.32
N ALA A 95 17.56 0.05 21.19
CA ALA A 95 18.04 -0.77 22.30
C ALA A 95 19.40 -0.28 22.83
N VAL A 96 20.34 0.06 21.95
CA VAL A 96 21.66 0.60 22.32
C VAL A 96 21.52 1.93 23.06
N PHE A 97 20.76 2.89 22.52
CA PHE A 97 20.54 4.19 23.18
C PHE A 97 19.80 4.03 24.53
N SER A 98 18.82 3.13 24.59
CA SER A 98 18.13 2.81 25.85
C SER A 98 19.07 2.17 26.89
N SER A 99 20.05 1.37 26.45
CA SER A 99 21.03 0.73 27.34
C SER A 99 22.10 1.70 27.83
N LEU A 100 22.47 2.69 27.00
CA LEU A 100 23.48 3.70 27.30
C LEU A 100 22.95 4.85 28.18
N THR A 101 21.64 5.09 28.15
CA THR A 101 20.98 6.17 28.91
C THR A 101 20.53 5.72 30.32
N ARG A 102 20.70 4.44 30.68
CA ARG A 102 20.60 3.95 32.06
C ARG A 102 21.95 4.03 32.76
#